data_AF-A0A8T3TNZ6-F1
#
_entry.id   AF-A0A8T3TNZ6-F1
#
_cell.length_a   1.000
_cell.length_b   1.000
_cell.length_c   1.000
_cell.angle_alpha   90.00
_cell.angle_beta   90.00
_cell.angle_gamma   90.00
#
_symmetry.space_group_name_H-M   'P 1'
#
loop_
_entity.id
_entity.type
_entity.pdbx_description
1 polymer ?
#
loop_
_entity_poly.entity_id
_entity_poly.type
_entity_poly.pdbx_seq_one_letter_code
_entity_poly.pdbx_strand_id
1 'polypeptide(L)'
;MPNIGVQRALSFVTVLALLVALFAVLAVRPVAAEMADLTATLTGDAEVPPVDTAATGSATVSIDTEAAADAQLCYDVTSTDLEGGAVIGAHIHEGAAGVIGPVVVTLQAVIDGDGTGADCATDAEIDFAASGDADIATLLTDIAANPANYYVNVHTDMNAGGEIRGQLEVAGGGGEATGMVMVMKHLCDASIQSEADFIEVEERSLDNPTTPAGVPSLGSTIETVLACPTIVQPGDDQTPDAIASGSRTFDFTVEDSEGTTQVLTEDTTFSGDNGFDTPLEDFACEDTVDGMEYDANRNGEIDGDVCLDFSAYGFAGVVEGEVTVDEIEAPPSARFGTVRLTPAPLSDDAAIGLEFSDGVITFDSSADEDTMVTLHVYNFVNVAGEETPTATPVASELPDAAVNPTGEFGSSSVAILFGIMALASIGFLGFRTVAVRRNR
;
A
#
# COMPACT_ATOMS: atom_id res chain seq x y z
N MET A 1 -45.52 -32.14 -33.53
CA MET A 1 -44.83 -32.07 -32.23
C MET A 1 -43.72 -31.05 -32.38
N PRO A 2 -43.83 -29.84 -31.80
CA PRO A 2 -42.82 -28.81 -32.02
C PRO A 2 -41.59 -29.06 -31.13
N ASN A 3 -40.43 -28.71 -31.70
CA ASN A 3 -39.09 -28.97 -31.18
C ASN A 3 -38.82 -28.20 -29.88
N ILE A 4 -38.87 -28.90 -28.75
CA ILE A 4 -38.56 -28.42 -27.39
C ILE A 4 -37.07 -28.02 -27.25
N GLY A 5 -36.19 -28.46 -28.16
CA GLY A 5 -34.75 -28.20 -28.09
C GLY A 5 -34.33 -26.76 -28.40
N VAL A 6 -35.06 -26.03 -29.24
CA VAL A 6 -34.64 -24.69 -29.71
C VAL A 6 -34.97 -23.59 -28.69
N GLN A 7 -36.03 -23.76 -27.89
CA GLN A 7 -36.41 -22.77 -26.86
C GLN A 7 -35.47 -22.75 -25.66
N ARG A 8 -34.76 -23.86 -25.35
CA ARG A 8 -33.84 -23.92 -24.19
C ARG A 8 -32.48 -23.29 -24.48
N ALA A 9 -31.99 -23.35 -25.71
CA ALA A 9 -30.70 -22.76 -26.08
C ALA A 9 -30.76 -21.23 -26.15
N LEU A 10 -31.89 -20.67 -26.61
CA LEU A 10 -32.07 -19.22 -26.74
C LEU A 10 -32.16 -18.50 -25.38
N SER A 11 -32.64 -19.19 -24.34
CA SER A 11 -32.74 -18.66 -22.97
C SER A 11 -31.40 -18.68 -22.21
N PHE A 12 -30.48 -19.59 -22.54
CA PHE A 12 -29.17 -19.64 -21.87
C PHE A 12 -28.22 -18.56 -22.37
N VAL A 13 -28.26 -18.22 -23.66
CA VAL A 13 -27.40 -17.19 -24.25
C VAL A 13 -27.80 -15.79 -23.79
N THR A 14 -29.09 -15.52 -23.62
CA THR A 14 -29.58 -14.23 -23.10
C THR A 14 -29.33 -14.05 -21.61
N VAL A 15 -29.44 -15.12 -20.81
CA VAL A 15 -29.10 -15.07 -19.37
C VAL A 15 -27.59 -14.88 -19.18
N LEU A 16 -26.74 -15.54 -19.98
CA LEU A 16 -25.29 -15.35 -19.91
C LEU A 16 -24.87 -13.95 -20.36
N ALA A 17 -25.49 -13.38 -21.40
CA ALA A 17 -25.21 -12.01 -21.84
C ALA A 17 -25.65 -10.95 -20.81
N LEU A 18 -26.76 -11.17 -20.10
CA LEU A 18 -27.21 -10.31 -19.01
C LEU A 18 -26.31 -10.43 -17.77
N LEU A 19 -25.79 -11.62 -17.47
CA LEU A 19 -24.83 -11.83 -16.37
C LEU A 19 -23.47 -11.20 -16.65
N VAL A 20 -22.98 -11.27 -17.90
CA VAL A 20 -21.74 -10.58 -18.31
C VAL A 20 -21.91 -9.06 -18.28
N ALA A 21 -23.09 -8.54 -18.70
CA ALA A 21 -23.39 -7.12 -18.59
C ALA A 21 -23.56 -6.66 -17.12
N LEU A 22 -24.09 -7.52 -16.24
CA LEU A 22 -24.20 -7.24 -14.81
C LEU A 22 -22.82 -7.27 -14.13
N PHE A 23 -21.93 -8.21 -14.53
CA PHE A 23 -20.55 -8.26 -14.05
C PHE A 23 -19.70 -7.06 -14.52
N ALA A 24 -19.95 -6.55 -15.73
CA ALA A 24 -19.25 -5.36 -16.25
C ALA A 24 -19.69 -4.04 -15.59
N VAL A 25 -20.84 -4.00 -14.92
CA VAL A 25 -21.34 -2.81 -14.21
C VAL A 25 -20.88 -2.76 -12.74
N LEU A 26 -20.34 -3.85 -12.18
CA LEU A 26 -19.85 -3.92 -10.80
C LEU A 26 -18.34 -3.67 -10.62
N ALA A 27 -17.63 -3.24 -11.67
CA ALA A 27 -16.20 -2.91 -11.59
C ALA A 27 -15.91 -1.40 -11.70
N VAL A 28 -16.90 -0.54 -11.46
CA VAL A 28 -16.64 0.89 -11.27
C VAL A 28 -16.35 1.08 -9.78
N ARG A 29 -15.07 1.10 -9.43
CA ARG A 29 -14.65 1.58 -8.11
C ARG A 29 -14.97 3.09 -8.06
N PRO A 30 -15.54 3.61 -6.97
CA PRO A 30 -15.44 5.05 -6.76
C PRO A 30 -13.94 5.39 -6.73
N VAL A 31 -13.52 6.32 -7.58
CA VAL A 31 -12.25 7.03 -7.37
C VAL A 31 -12.42 7.71 -6.01
N ALA A 32 -11.61 7.30 -5.04
CA ALA A 32 -11.51 8.03 -3.80
C ALA A 32 -11.05 9.45 -4.15
N ALA A 33 -11.67 10.42 -3.51
CA ALA A 33 -11.31 11.82 -3.60
C ALA A 33 -9.87 12.01 -3.11
N GLU A 34 -8.94 12.33 -4.00
CA GLU A 34 -7.53 12.51 -3.66
C GLU A 34 -7.18 14.00 -3.72
N MET A 35 -6.74 14.54 -2.59
CA MET A 35 -6.09 15.85 -2.48
C MET A 35 -4.58 15.57 -2.48
N ALA A 36 -3.86 16.03 -3.50
CA ALA A 36 -2.42 15.83 -3.63
C ALA A 36 -1.69 17.18 -3.71
N ASP A 37 -0.76 17.41 -2.79
CA ASP A 37 0.19 18.53 -2.87
C ASP A 37 1.51 18.02 -3.44
N LEU A 38 1.99 18.69 -4.47
CA LEU A 38 3.23 18.37 -5.19
C LEU A 38 4.18 19.57 -5.17
N THR A 39 5.48 19.31 -5.27
CA THR A 39 6.54 20.32 -5.41
C THR A 39 7.44 20.04 -6.59
N ALA A 40 8.18 21.07 -7.04
CA ALA A 40 9.33 20.89 -7.91
C ALA A 40 10.38 21.98 -7.62
N THR A 41 11.65 21.60 -7.59
CA THR A 41 12.78 22.54 -7.62
C THR A 41 13.27 22.70 -9.05
N LEU A 42 13.27 23.92 -9.58
CA LEU A 42 13.58 24.22 -10.97
C LEU A 42 15.02 24.72 -11.11
N THR A 43 15.80 24.06 -11.98
CA THR A 43 17.20 24.41 -12.26
C THR A 43 17.51 24.30 -13.75
N GLY A 44 18.55 25.01 -14.20
CA GLY A 44 19.07 24.86 -15.56
C GLY A 44 19.76 23.50 -15.81
N ASP A 45 20.34 22.89 -14.76
CA ASP A 45 20.99 21.58 -14.87
C ASP A 45 20.00 20.43 -15.15
N ALA A 46 18.75 20.60 -14.71
CA ALA A 46 17.67 19.65 -14.96
C ALA A 46 17.08 19.74 -16.38
N GLU A 47 17.44 20.76 -17.16
CA GLU A 47 17.05 20.87 -18.58
C GLU A 47 17.64 19.75 -19.42
N VAL A 48 16.98 19.48 -20.56
CA VAL A 48 17.46 18.49 -21.53
C VAL A 48 17.57 19.12 -22.91
N PRO A 49 18.79 19.49 -23.37
CA PRO A 49 20.06 19.42 -22.65
C PRO A 49 20.20 20.48 -21.54
N PRO A 50 21.11 20.29 -20.56
CA PRO A 50 21.34 21.26 -19.49
C PRO A 50 21.66 22.67 -19.99
N VAL A 51 21.13 23.68 -19.31
CA VAL A 51 21.34 25.11 -19.60
C VAL A 51 22.25 25.71 -18.52
N ASP A 52 23.35 26.33 -18.95
CA ASP A 52 24.27 27.07 -18.06
C ASP A 52 23.65 28.45 -17.76
N THR A 53 22.84 28.52 -16.70
CA THR A 53 22.17 29.73 -16.21
C THR A 53 22.31 29.82 -14.69
N ALA A 54 22.21 31.04 -14.16
CA ALA A 54 22.08 31.27 -12.72
C ALA A 54 20.62 31.16 -12.23
N ALA A 55 19.67 31.01 -13.16
CA ALA A 55 18.26 30.97 -12.84
C ALA A 55 17.90 29.77 -11.96
N THR A 56 17.02 30.00 -11.00
CA THR A 56 16.45 28.97 -10.14
C THR A 56 14.98 29.25 -9.91
N GLY A 57 14.21 28.22 -9.56
CA GLY A 57 12.82 28.39 -9.19
C GLY A 57 12.28 27.27 -8.30
N SER A 58 11.06 27.47 -7.84
CA SER A 58 10.28 26.48 -7.10
C SER A 58 8.84 26.51 -7.58
N ALA A 59 8.19 25.34 -7.64
CA ALA A 59 6.77 25.22 -7.90
C ALA A 59 6.11 24.41 -6.78
N THR A 60 4.90 24.81 -6.39
CA THR A 60 3.95 23.99 -5.63
C THR A 60 2.72 23.79 -6.50
N VAL A 61 2.18 22.57 -6.54
CA VAL A 61 0.99 22.22 -7.31
C VAL A 61 0.04 21.46 -6.39
N SER A 62 -1.18 21.96 -6.20
CA SER A 62 -2.23 21.30 -5.44
C SER A 62 -3.29 20.76 -6.39
N ILE A 63 -3.60 19.49 -6.27
CA ILE A 63 -4.58 18.78 -7.08
C ILE A 63 -5.75 18.37 -6.19
N ASP A 64 -6.96 18.74 -6.60
CA ASP A 64 -8.21 18.32 -6.00
C ASP A 64 -8.99 17.49 -7.04
N THR A 65 -9.26 16.23 -6.70
CA THR A 65 -10.08 15.32 -7.53
C THR A 65 -11.40 14.92 -6.86
N GLU A 66 -11.79 15.56 -5.76
CA GLU A 66 -12.89 15.14 -4.87
C GLU A 66 -14.23 15.00 -5.59
N ALA A 67 -14.50 15.88 -6.55
CA ALA A 67 -15.57 15.69 -7.51
C ALA A 67 -15.01 15.83 -8.93
N ALA A 68 -15.14 14.78 -9.75
CA ALA A 68 -14.67 14.81 -11.15
C ALA A 68 -15.20 16.00 -11.99
N ALA A 69 -16.33 16.60 -11.58
CA ALA A 69 -16.90 17.80 -12.21
C ALA A 69 -16.28 19.13 -11.71
N ASP A 70 -15.64 19.11 -10.56
CA ASP A 70 -14.99 20.25 -9.90
C ASP A 70 -13.47 20.02 -9.74
N ALA A 71 -12.91 19.01 -10.42
CA ALA A 71 -11.50 18.67 -10.33
C ALA A 71 -10.64 19.87 -10.76
N GLN A 72 -9.61 20.17 -9.96
CA GLN A 72 -8.87 21.41 -10.07
C GLN A 72 -7.38 21.19 -9.80
N LEU A 73 -6.54 21.85 -10.59
CA LEU A 73 -5.11 21.97 -10.36
C LEU A 73 -4.79 23.44 -10.09
N CYS A 74 -4.31 23.73 -8.89
CA CYS A 74 -3.78 25.04 -8.52
C CYS A 74 -2.26 24.99 -8.42
N TYR A 75 -1.59 26.09 -8.74
CA TYR A 75 -0.15 26.18 -8.74
C TYR A 75 0.33 27.51 -8.17
N ASP A 76 1.54 27.51 -7.61
CA ASP A 76 2.34 28.70 -7.30
C ASP A 76 3.77 28.42 -7.75
N VAL A 77 4.25 29.21 -8.70
CA VAL A 77 5.61 29.10 -9.23
C VAL A 77 6.34 30.41 -8.96
N THR A 78 7.56 30.32 -8.44
CA THR A 78 8.46 31.45 -8.27
C THR A 78 9.80 31.16 -8.94
N SER A 79 10.28 32.08 -9.75
CA SER A 79 11.60 31.98 -10.41
C SER A 79 12.43 33.22 -10.14
N THR A 80 13.75 33.06 -10.12
CA THR A 80 14.72 34.13 -9.91
C THR A 80 15.86 34.01 -10.92
N ASP A 81 16.52 35.13 -11.20
CA ASP A 81 17.70 35.22 -12.08
C ASP A 81 17.52 34.68 -13.51
N LEU A 82 16.28 34.66 -14.02
CA LEU A 82 15.95 34.30 -15.41
C LEU A 82 16.65 35.22 -16.44
N GLU A 83 17.18 34.60 -17.49
CA GLU A 83 17.83 35.29 -18.60
C GLU A 83 16.81 35.77 -19.66
N GLY A 84 17.19 36.74 -20.49
CA GLY A 84 16.34 37.22 -21.58
C GLY A 84 15.19 38.17 -21.18
N GLY A 85 14.84 38.25 -19.89
CA GLY A 85 13.97 39.30 -19.32
C GLY A 85 12.50 39.27 -19.75
N ALA A 86 12.08 38.27 -20.53
CA ALA A 86 10.68 37.96 -20.79
C ALA A 86 10.50 36.44 -20.76
N VAL A 87 9.62 35.96 -19.89
CA VAL A 87 9.09 34.60 -19.92
C VAL A 87 8.12 34.46 -21.09
N ILE A 88 8.37 33.47 -21.95
CA ILE A 88 7.56 33.21 -23.15
C ILE A 88 6.76 31.91 -23.06
N GLY A 89 6.95 31.14 -22.00
CA GLY A 89 6.21 29.92 -21.72
C GLY A 89 6.48 29.43 -20.30
N ALA A 90 5.48 28.81 -19.70
CA ALA A 90 5.58 28.11 -18.43
C ALA A 90 4.54 26.98 -18.45
N HIS A 91 4.97 25.75 -18.21
CA HIS A 91 4.14 24.58 -18.49
C HIS A 91 4.38 23.45 -17.49
N ILE A 92 3.38 22.59 -17.32
CA ILE A 92 3.56 21.20 -16.89
C ILE A 92 3.63 20.34 -18.14
N HIS A 93 4.66 19.50 -18.22
CA HIS A 93 4.87 18.53 -19.29
C HIS A 93 4.72 17.10 -18.77
N GLU A 94 4.33 16.18 -19.65
CA GLU A 94 4.30 14.74 -19.40
C GLU A 94 5.60 14.09 -19.90
N GLY A 95 6.55 13.90 -18.99
CA GLY A 95 7.76 13.12 -19.25
C GLY A 95 8.55 12.84 -17.98
N ALA A 96 9.08 11.62 -17.87
CA ALA A 96 9.99 11.24 -16.80
C ALA A 96 11.29 12.08 -16.82
N ALA A 97 12.07 12.01 -15.74
CA ALA A 97 13.36 12.66 -15.62
C ALA A 97 14.28 12.34 -16.82
N GLY A 98 14.85 13.37 -17.43
CA GLY A 98 15.72 13.23 -18.62
C GLY A 98 14.99 13.01 -19.95
N VAL A 99 13.66 12.89 -19.95
CA VAL A 99 12.84 12.75 -21.16
C VAL A 99 12.11 14.07 -21.46
N ILE A 100 12.06 14.47 -22.74
CA ILE A 100 11.30 15.63 -23.19
C ILE A 100 9.87 15.19 -23.50
N GLY A 101 8.91 15.81 -22.81
CA GLY A 101 7.48 15.51 -22.89
C GLY A 101 6.65 16.54 -23.66
N PRO A 102 5.44 16.21 -24.13
CA PRO A 102 4.49 17.22 -24.58
C PRO A 102 4.02 18.11 -23.43
N VAL A 103 3.49 19.30 -23.76
CA VAL A 103 2.82 20.19 -22.78
C VAL A 103 1.43 19.63 -22.48
N VAL A 104 1.10 19.47 -21.20
CA VAL A 104 -0.23 19.02 -20.76
C VAL A 104 -0.99 20.14 -20.02
N VAL A 105 -0.29 21.05 -19.34
CA VAL A 105 -0.90 22.23 -18.70
C VAL A 105 -0.07 23.47 -18.98
N THR A 106 -0.73 24.57 -19.37
CA THR A 106 -0.13 25.90 -19.50
C THR A 106 -0.32 26.69 -18.20
N LEU A 107 0.75 27.28 -17.67
CA LEU A 107 0.74 28.05 -16.43
C LEU A 107 0.69 29.55 -16.74
N GLN A 108 -0.46 30.04 -17.23
CA GLN A 108 -0.58 31.39 -17.80
C GLN A 108 -0.20 32.50 -16.81
N ALA A 109 -0.56 32.36 -15.52
CA ALA A 109 -0.23 33.36 -14.51
C ALA A 109 1.28 33.52 -14.30
N VAL A 110 2.07 32.46 -14.52
CA VAL A 110 3.54 32.50 -14.44
C VAL A 110 4.12 33.24 -15.64
N ILE A 111 3.54 33.03 -16.83
CA ILE A 111 3.94 33.75 -18.05
C ILE A 111 3.65 35.25 -17.89
N ASP A 112 2.44 35.60 -17.46
CA ASP A 112 2.01 36.98 -17.27
C ASP A 112 2.76 37.69 -16.15
N GLY A 113 3.20 36.93 -15.14
CA GLY A 113 3.99 37.39 -14.01
C GLY A 113 5.51 37.32 -14.22
N ASP A 114 5.98 37.07 -15.45
CA ASP A 114 7.39 37.04 -15.83
C ASP A 114 8.24 36.06 -14.99
N GLY A 115 7.72 34.85 -14.81
CA GLY A 115 8.39 33.75 -14.10
C GLY A 115 7.94 33.55 -12.67
N THR A 116 7.03 34.40 -12.16
CA THR A 116 6.39 34.22 -10.85
C THR A 116 4.89 34.39 -10.96
N GLY A 117 4.10 33.41 -10.50
CA GLY A 117 2.64 33.50 -10.53
C GLY A 117 1.96 32.31 -9.86
N ALA A 118 0.76 32.56 -9.34
CA ALA A 118 -0.09 31.55 -8.73
C ALA A 118 -1.52 31.70 -9.23
N ASP A 119 -2.13 30.59 -9.63
CA ASP A 119 -3.52 30.52 -10.09
C ASP A 119 -4.00 29.05 -10.11
N CYS A 120 -5.26 28.83 -10.47
CA CYS A 120 -5.77 27.50 -10.78
C CYS A 120 -6.01 27.36 -12.29
N ALA A 121 -5.48 26.27 -12.86
CA ALA A 121 -5.59 25.99 -14.28
C ALA A 121 -7.06 25.80 -14.68
N THR A 122 -7.42 26.39 -15.81
CA THR A 122 -8.73 26.27 -16.44
C THR A 122 -8.69 25.27 -17.60
N ASP A 123 -9.85 24.78 -18.04
CA ASP A 123 -9.97 23.90 -19.21
C ASP A 123 -9.27 24.44 -20.48
N ALA A 124 -9.13 25.76 -20.61
CA ALA A 124 -8.49 26.39 -21.76
C ALA A 124 -6.95 26.28 -21.73
N GLU A 125 -6.38 25.99 -20.57
CA GLU A 125 -4.95 25.86 -20.33
C GLU A 125 -4.48 24.41 -20.38
N ILE A 126 -5.41 23.45 -20.48
CA ILE A 126 -5.12 22.02 -20.53
C ILE A 126 -5.19 21.51 -21.98
N ASP A 127 -4.19 20.72 -22.38
CA ASP A 127 -4.16 20.07 -23.69
C ASP A 127 -4.45 18.56 -23.60
N PHE A 128 -5.75 18.21 -23.59
CA PHE A 128 -6.21 16.82 -23.57
C PHE A 128 -5.77 16.00 -24.79
N ALA A 129 -5.50 16.65 -25.93
CA ALA A 129 -5.05 15.94 -27.12
C ALA A 129 -3.58 15.52 -27.00
N ALA A 130 -2.78 16.32 -26.28
CA ALA A 130 -1.40 16.03 -25.99
C ALA A 130 -1.22 14.95 -24.92
N SER A 131 -2.01 15.00 -23.84
CA SER A 131 -1.98 13.99 -22.77
C SER A 131 -2.64 12.66 -23.18
N GLY A 132 -3.58 12.70 -24.12
CA GLY A 132 -4.34 11.51 -24.53
C GLY A 132 -5.48 11.14 -23.56
N ASP A 133 -5.73 11.99 -22.56
CA ASP A 133 -6.78 11.80 -21.57
C ASP A 133 -8.16 12.20 -22.08
N ALA A 134 -9.18 11.58 -21.48
CA ALA A 134 -10.56 11.82 -21.83
C ALA A 134 -11.12 13.12 -21.21
N ASP A 135 -10.62 13.51 -20.03
CA ASP A 135 -11.06 14.66 -19.25
C ASP A 135 -10.00 15.11 -18.23
N ILE A 136 -10.27 16.25 -17.57
CA ILE A 136 -9.40 16.85 -16.55
C ILE A 136 -9.22 15.92 -15.36
N ALA A 137 -10.27 15.26 -14.90
CA ALA A 137 -10.19 14.35 -13.76
C ALA A 137 -9.20 13.21 -14.02
N THR A 138 -9.19 12.65 -15.24
CA THR A 138 -8.26 11.59 -15.64
C THR A 138 -6.81 12.09 -15.63
N LEU A 139 -6.55 13.25 -16.24
CA LEU A 139 -5.20 13.84 -16.26
C LEU A 139 -4.71 14.15 -14.84
N LEU A 140 -5.54 14.77 -14.01
CA LEU A 140 -5.17 15.16 -12.65
C LEU A 140 -4.94 13.94 -11.74
N THR A 141 -5.75 12.90 -11.89
CA THR A 141 -5.53 11.61 -11.22
C THR A 141 -4.18 11.02 -11.62
N ASP A 142 -3.82 11.07 -12.90
CA ASP A 142 -2.54 10.53 -13.36
C ASP A 142 -1.34 11.37 -12.89
N ILE A 143 -1.46 12.70 -12.86
CA ILE A 143 -0.41 13.57 -12.30
C ILE A 143 -0.23 13.31 -10.80
N ALA A 144 -1.33 13.17 -10.04
CA ALA A 144 -1.29 12.88 -8.61
C ALA A 144 -0.68 11.50 -8.31
N ALA A 145 -1.06 10.48 -9.07
CA ALA A 145 -0.58 9.12 -8.89
C ALA A 145 0.85 8.90 -9.40
N ASN A 146 1.27 9.64 -10.44
CA ASN A 146 2.55 9.45 -11.11
C ASN A 146 3.36 10.77 -11.24
N PRO A 147 3.60 11.54 -10.17
CA PRO A 147 4.18 12.89 -10.28
C PRO A 147 5.58 12.87 -10.91
N ALA A 148 6.35 11.80 -10.69
CA ALA A 148 7.67 11.61 -11.31
C ALA A 148 7.66 11.52 -12.85
N ASN A 149 6.48 11.33 -13.47
CA ASN A 149 6.28 11.39 -14.92
C ASN A 149 5.93 12.80 -15.42
N TYR A 150 5.86 13.82 -14.55
CA TYR A 150 5.47 15.18 -14.91
C TYR A 150 6.46 16.22 -14.40
N TYR A 151 6.74 17.26 -15.17
CA TYR A 151 7.70 18.30 -14.76
C TYR A 151 7.20 19.71 -15.07
N VAL A 152 7.58 20.65 -14.23
CA VAL A 152 7.38 22.09 -14.46
C VAL A 152 8.56 22.63 -15.25
N ASN A 153 8.28 23.42 -16.27
CA ASN A 153 9.30 24.06 -17.11
C ASN A 153 8.98 25.53 -17.36
N VAL A 154 9.98 26.41 -17.29
CA VAL A 154 9.87 27.84 -17.61
C VAL A 154 10.81 28.18 -18.76
N HIS A 155 10.29 28.90 -19.75
CA HIS A 155 10.98 29.26 -20.99
C HIS A 155 11.12 30.77 -21.10
N THR A 156 12.28 31.23 -21.58
CA THR A 156 12.54 32.66 -21.81
C THR A 156 12.89 32.93 -23.26
N ASP A 157 12.92 34.21 -23.65
CA ASP A 157 13.36 34.65 -24.99
C ASP A 157 14.76 34.15 -25.37
N MET A 158 15.67 34.00 -24.39
CA MET A 158 17.03 33.51 -24.63
C MET A 158 17.11 31.98 -24.64
N ASN A 159 16.21 31.32 -23.91
CA ASN A 159 16.17 29.88 -23.72
C ASN A 159 14.78 29.33 -24.11
N ALA A 160 14.40 29.49 -25.38
CA ALA A 160 13.07 29.14 -25.87
C ALA A 160 12.74 27.63 -25.80
N GLY A 161 13.76 26.78 -25.65
CA GLY A 161 13.59 25.34 -25.43
C GLY A 161 13.27 24.95 -23.98
N GLY A 162 13.44 25.89 -23.03
CA GLY A 162 13.43 25.66 -21.58
C GLY A 162 14.67 26.33 -20.98
N GLU A 163 14.49 27.12 -19.91
CA GLU A 163 15.60 27.68 -19.13
C GLU A 163 15.81 26.94 -17.82
N ILE A 164 14.72 26.66 -17.10
CA ILE A 164 14.72 25.91 -15.85
C ILE A 164 13.60 24.89 -15.83
N ARG A 165 13.93 23.68 -15.37
CA ARG A 165 13.03 22.52 -15.25
C ARG A 165 13.11 21.92 -13.85
N GLY A 166 12.00 21.40 -13.35
CA GLY A 166 11.95 20.59 -12.13
C GLY A 166 10.90 19.49 -12.25
N GLN A 167 11.24 18.25 -11.88
CA GLN A 167 10.28 17.15 -11.85
C GLN A 167 9.29 17.38 -10.71
N LEU A 168 8.02 17.04 -10.92
CA LEU A 168 7.03 17.02 -9.85
C LEU A 168 7.32 15.83 -8.93
N GLU A 169 7.17 16.07 -7.65
CA GLU A 169 7.26 15.10 -6.57
C GLU A 169 6.21 15.46 -5.51
N VAL A 170 5.87 14.54 -4.61
CA VAL A 170 4.94 14.87 -3.52
C VAL A 170 5.56 15.94 -2.63
N ALA A 171 4.78 16.95 -2.22
CA ALA A 171 5.25 18.07 -1.44
C ALA A 171 5.89 17.59 -0.12
N GLY A 172 7.21 17.77 -0.03
CA GLY A 172 8.06 17.11 0.97
C GLY A 172 9.22 16.30 0.34
N GLY A 173 9.20 16.10 -0.98
CA GLY A 173 10.10 15.22 -1.72
C GLY A 173 11.27 15.87 -2.47
N GLY A 174 11.67 17.11 -2.17
CA GLY A 174 12.83 17.77 -2.82
C GLY A 174 14.21 17.22 -2.41
N GLY A 175 14.25 16.00 -1.87
CA GLY A 175 15.43 15.24 -1.47
C GLY A 175 15.43 13.89 -2.19
N GLU A 176 16.37 13.02 -1.82
CA GLU A 176 16.40 11.62 -2.25
C GLU A 176 15.02 10.93 -2.10
N ALA A 177 14.74 9.84 -2.82
CA ALA A 177 13.43 9.17 -2.77
C ALA A 177 13.01 8.97 -1.30
N THR A 178 11.82 9.46 -0.92
CA THR A 178 11.35 9.43 0.47
C THR A 178 10.05 8.66 0.60
N GLY A 179 9.90 7.95 1.70
CA GLY A 179 8.69 7.19 2.05
C GLY A 179 8.11 7.58 3.41
N MET A 180 7.09 6.84 3.80
CA MET A 180 6.43 6.91 5.11
C MET A 180 6.81 5.70 5.95
N VAL A 181 7.32 5.95 7.15
CA VAL A 181 7.52 4.91 8.18
C VAL A 181 6.40 5.04 9.21
N MET A 182 5.62 3.98 9.37
CA MET A 182 4.54 3.88 10.35
C MET A 182 5.00 2.98 11.51
N VAL A 183 4.79 3.40 12.74
CA VAL A 183 5.12 2.59 13.93
C VAL A 183 3.85 2.37 14.76
N MET A 184 3.43 1.11 14.85
CA MET A 184 2.36 0.63 15.73
C MET A 184 2.97 0.05 17.00
N LYS A 185 2.54 0.55 18.16
CA LYS A 185 3.05 0.12 19.46
C LYS A 185 2.07 -0.82 20.14
N HIS A 186 2.54 -2.00 20.53
CA HIS A 186 1.74 -3.02 21.18
C HIS A 186 2.26 -3.35 22.57
N LEU A 187 1.36 -3.55 23.53
CA LEU A 187 1.71 -4.02 24.87
C LEU A 187 1.06 -5.37 25.15
N CYS A 188 1.88 -6.41 25.14
CA CYS A 188 1.44 -7.77 25.36
C CYS A 188 0.96 -8.05 26.78
N ASP A 189 -0.02 -8.92 26.89
CA ASP A 189 -0.48 -9.45 28.17
C ASP A 189 0.56 -10.37 28.82
N ALA A 190 0.39 -10.69 30.10
CA ALA A 190 1.37 -11.48 30.86
C ALA A 190 1.51 -12.93 30.35
N SER A 191 0.58 -13.42 29.53
CA SER A 191 0.65 -14.73 28.90
C SER A 191 1.68 -14.81 27.78
N ILE A 192 2.08 -13.67 27.22
CA ILE A 192 3.09 -13.58 26.16
C ILE A 192 4.37 -12.99 26.73
N GLN A 193 5.40 -13.83 26.85
CA GLN A 193 6.69 -13.42 27.39
C GLN A 193 7.85 -13.64 26.41
N SER A 194 7.60 -14.36 25.31
CA SER A 194 8.57 -14.71 24.28
C SER A 194 7.92 -14.82 22.90
N GLU A 195 8.75 -14.80 21.86
CA GLU A 195 8.31 -15.09 20.49
C GLU A 195 7.64 -16.47 20.35
N ALA A 196 8.08 -17.45 21.13
CA ALA A 196 7.45 -18.78 21.12
C ALA A 196 6.00 -18.74 21.63
N ASP A 197 5.74 -17.99 22.71
CA ASP A 197 4.38 -17.81 23.23
C ASP A 197 3.50 -17.07 22.21
N PHE A 198 4.09 -16.11 21.50
CA PHE A 198 3.42 -15.35 20.44
C PHE A 198 3.06 -16.26 19.25
N ILE A 199 4.01 -17.05 18.75
CA ILE A 199 3.77 -18.03 17.68
C ILE A 199 2.70 -19.06 18.10
N GLU A 200 2.70 -19.51 19.35
CA GLU A 200 1.65 -20.43 19.85
C GLU A 200 0.25 -19.83 19.79
N VAL A 201 0.11 -18.51 20.01
CA VAL A 201 -1.18 -17.80 19.85
C VAL A 201 -1.62 -17.79 18.38
N GLU A 202 -0.70 -17.52 17.46
CA GLU A 202 -0.96 -17.51 16.03
C GLU A 202 -1.34 -18.91 15.51
N GLU A 203 -0.56 -19.93 15.87
CA GLU A 203 -0.81 -21.33 15.50
C GLU A 203 -2.15 -21.84 16.04
N ARG A 204 -2.51 -21.48 17.29
CA ARG A 204 -3.83 -21.80 17.86
C ARG A 204 -4.95 -21.18 17.03
N SER A 205 -4.72 -20.01 16.44
CA SER A 205 -5.72 -19.40 15.58
C SER A 205 -5.88 -20.11 14.23
N LEU A 206 -4.87 -20.79 13.73
CA LEU A 206 -4.93 -21.56 12.48
C LEU A 206 -5.68 -22.88 12.66
N ASP A 207 -5.61 -23.49 13.85
CA ASP A 207 -6.20 -24.80 14.17
C ASP A 207 -7.69 -24.76 14.54
N ASN A 208 -8.29 -23.58 14.75
CA ASN A 208 -9.71 -23.42 15.07
C ASN A 208 -10.41 -22.48 14.07
N PRO A 209 -10.73 -22.95 12.84
CA PRO A 209 -11.44 -22.16 11.85
C PRO A 209 -12.92 -22.09 12.23
N THR A 210 -13.28 -21.22 13.16
CA THR A 210 -14.67 -20.78 13.30
C THR A 210 -15.05 -19.77 12.22
N THR A 211 -14.11 -19.34 11.38
CA THR A 211 -14.39 -18.56 10.16
C THR A 211 -14.68 -19.48 8.96
N PRO A 212 -15.67 -19.16 8.12
CA PRO A 212 -15.98 -19.96 6.94
C PRO A 212 -14.78 -20.07 5.97
N ALA A 213 -14.62 -21.25 5.38
CA ALA A 213 -13.55 -21.54 4.44
C ALA A 213 -13.60 -20.59 3.22
N GLY A 214 -12.60 -19.70 3.11
CA GLY A 214 -12.43 -18.81 1.95
C GLY A 214 -12.04 -17.37 2.26
N VAL A 215 -12.01 -16.95 3.53
CA VAL A 215 -11.47 -15.64 3.96
C VAL A 215 -10.04 -15.86 4.49
N PRO A 216 -9.05 -15.00 4.16
CA PRO A 216 -7.74 -15.05 4.81
C PRO A 216 -7.92 -14.98 6.32
N SER A 217 -7.17 -15.77 7.10
CA SER A 217 -7.41 -15.89 8.54
C SER A 217 -7.03 -14.59 9.27
N LEU A 218 -7.99 -13.67 9.41
CA LEU A 218 -7.94 -12.58 10.38
C LEU A 218 -7.69 -13.10 11.80
N GLY A 219 -7.97 -14.39 12.05
CA GLY A 219 -7.75 -15.02 13.34
C GLY A 219 -6.34 -14.83 13.91
N SER A 220 -5.28 -14.90 13.09
CA SER A 220 -3.91 -14.72 13.59
C SER A 220 -3.64 -13.28 14.03
N THR A 221 -4.05 -12.28 13.24
CA THR A 221 -3.92 -10.85 13.56
C THR A 221 -4.83 -10.45 14.72
N ILE A 222 -6.08 -10.90 14.73
CA ILE A 222 -7.03 -10.64 15.83
C ILE A 222 -6.48 -11.22 17.13
N GLU A 223 -6.09 -12.50 17.15
CA GLU A 223 -5.54 -13.12 18.37
C GLU A 223 -4.25 -12.45 18.83
N THR A 224 -3.43 -12.00 17.89
CA THR A 224 -2.22 -11.25 18.15
C THR A 224 -2.51 -9.88 18.78
N VAL A 225 -3.48 -9.12 18.25
CA VAL A 225 -3.86 -7.82 18.81
C VAL A 225 -4.62 -7.99 20.12
N LEU A 226 -5.40 -9.05 20.32
CA LEU A 226 -6.01 -9.35 21.62
C LEU A 226 -4.96 -9.71 22.68
N ALA A 227 -3.96 -10.49 22.31
CA ALA A 227 -2.84 -10.85 23.19
C ALA A 227 -1.90 -9.66 23.42
N CYS A 228 -1.75 -8.79 22.42
CA CYS A 228 -0.91 -7.59 22.46
C CYS A 228 -1.64 -6.36 21.89
N PRO A 229 -2.56 -5.76 22.67
CA PRO A 229 -3.33 -4.62 22.17
C PRO A 229 -2.47 -3.39 21.97
N THR A 230 -2.92 -2.54 21.05
CA THR A 230 -2.27 -1.27 20.71
C THR A 230 -2.24 -0.34 21.92
N ILE A 231 -1.15 0.42 22.03
CA ILE A 231 -0.96 1.51 23.00
C ILE A 231 -0.58 2.79 22.27
N VAL A 232 -1.03 3.92 22.81
CA VAL A 232 -0.75 5.27 22.29
C VAL A 232 -0.18 6.18 23.38
N GLN A 233 0.23 7.41 23.05
CA GLN A 233 0.73 8.37 24.03
C GLN A 233 -0.39 8.93 24.90
N PRO A 234 -0.09 9.35 26.14
CA PRO A 234 -1.04 10.09 26.94
C PRO A 234 -1.39 11.43 26.27
N GLY A 235 -2.61 11.53 25.74
CA GLY A 235 -3.12 12.74 25.08
C GLY A 235 -3.70 12.46 23.69
N ASP A 236 -3.33 11.32 23.10
CA ASP A 236 -3.85 10.89 21.80
C ASP A 236 -5.25 10.27 21.93
N ASP A 237 -6.09 10.54 20.93
CA ASP A 237 -7.44 9.98 20.84
C ASP A 237 -7.38 8.62 20.13
N GLN A 238 -7.50 7.54 20.91
CA GLN A 238 -7.70 6.20 20.36
C GLN A 238 -9.04 6.11 19.62
N THR A 239 -9.14 5.14 18.70
CA THR A 239 -10.41 4.79 18.05
C THR A 239 -11.48 4.54 19.13
N PRO A 240 -12.62 5.25 19.08
CA PRO A 240 -13.67 5.09 20.08
C PRO A 240 -14.14 3.63 20.17
N ASP A 241 -14.34 3.16 21.40
CA ASP A 241 -14.82 1.80 21.71
C ASP A 241 -13.94 0.65 21.18
N ALA A 242 -12.71 0.97 20.75
CA ALA A 242 -11.77 -0.01 20.25
C ALA A 242 -11.09 -0.83 21.37
N ILE A 243 -10.69 -2.04 20.99
CA ILE A 243 -9.94 -2.99 21.81
C ILE A 243 -8.48 -2.54 21.83
N ALA A 244 -8.12 -1.79 22.87
CA ALA A 244 -6.78 -1.25 23.09
C ALA A 244 -6.33 -1.39 24.55
N SER A 245 -5.04 -1.23 24.81
CA SER A 245 -4.45 -1.29 26.17
C SER A 245 -4.36 0.11 26.82
N GLY A 246 -4.86 1.13 26.13
CA GLY A 246 -4.91 2.52 26.57
C GLY A 246 -3.58 3.24 26.39
N SER A 247 -3.49 4.45 26.92
CA SER A 247 -2.28 5.27 26.78
C SER A 247 -1.14 4.83 27.69
N ARG A 248 0.09 4.84 27.16
CA ARG A 248 1.35 4.56 27.85
C ARG A 248 2.41 5.52 27.33
N THR A 249 3.30 5.96 28.21
CA THR A 249 4.48 6.71 27.79
C THR A 249 5.51 5.75 27.19
N PHE A 250 6.04 6.11 26.02
CA PHE A 250 7.18 5.49 25.34
C PHE A 250 7.88 6.58 24.51
N ASP A 251 9.08 6.34 24.01
CA ASP A 251 9.76 7.30 23.12
C ASP A 251 10.57 6.53 22.09
N PHE A 252 10.64 7.05 20.87
CA PHE A 252 11.50 6.50 19.82
C PHE A 252 11.93 7.56 18.80
N THR A 253 12.94 7.23 18.01
CA THR A 253 13.45 8.05 16.91
C THR A 253 13.53 7.23 15.63
N VAL A 254 13.32 7.89 14.49
CA VAL A 254 13.51 7.35 13.14
C VAL A 254 14.67 8.09 12.49
N GLU A 255 15.76 7.40 12.18
CA GLU A 255 16.90 7.92 11.43
C GLU A 255 16.90 7.32 10.03
N ASP A 256 16.96 8.18 9.01
CA ASP A 256 16.99 7.77 7.61
C ASP A 256 18.41 7.45 7.11
N SER A 257 18.52 7.07 5.84
CA SER A 257 19.78 6.66 5.20
C SER A 257 20.80 7.79 5.06
N GLU A 258 20.38 9.05 5.17
CA GLU A 258 21.26 10.23 5.18
C GLU A 258 21.72 10.60 6.61
N GLY A 259 21.20 9.93 7.64
CA GLY A 259 21.46 10.21 9.05
C GLY A 259 20.61 11.36 9.61
N THR A 260 19.48 11.69 8.97
CA THR A 260 18.51 12.64 9.50
C THR A 260 17.60 11.94 10.49
N THR A 261 17.60 12.43 11.73
CA THR A 261 16.80 11.86 12.81
C THR A 261 15.51 12.64 13.03
N GLN A 262 14.37 11.96 12.94
CA GLN A 262 13.07 12.40 13.41
C GLN A 262 12.79 11.82 14.80
N VAL A 263 12.17 12.59 15.68
CA VAL A 263 11.83 12.18 17.05
C VAL A 263 10.32 12.11 17.19
N LEU A 264 9.81 11.13 17.93
CA LEU A 264 8.41 11.16 18.36
C LEU A 264 8.14 12.43 19.18
N THR A 265 7.29 13.30 18.68
CA THR A 265 6.87 14.53 19.36
C THR A 265 5.35 14.63 19.39
N GLU A 266 4.81 15.60 20.13
CA GLU A 266 3.37 15.88 20.16
C GLU A 266 2.80 16.33 18.79
N ASP A 267 3.69 16.70 17.85
CA ASP A 267 3.34 17.13 16.49
C ASP A 267 3.59 16.03 15.43
N THR A 268 4.05 14.84 15.82
CA THR A 268 4.16 13.69 14.90
C THR A 268 2.75 13.31 14.42
N THR A 269 2.59 13.01 13.13
CA THR A 269 1.28 12.65 12.56
C THR A 269 0.81 11.34 13.19
N PHE A 270 -0.06 11.46 14.18
CA PHE A 270 -0.79 10.35 14.75
C PHE A 270 -2.04 10.11 13.91
N SER A 271 -2.11 8.95 13.27
CA SER A 271 -3.28 8.54 12.53
C SER A 271 -4.08 7.55 13.37
N GLY A 272 -5.26 7.99 13.82
CA GLY A 272 -6.31 7.10 14.32
C GLY A 272 -7.16 6.50 13.19
N ASP A 273 -6.85 6.88 11.95
CA ASP A 273 -7.34 6.29 10.71
C ASP A 273 -6.27 5.37 10.16
N ASN A 274 -6.64 4.16 9.76
CA ASN A 274 -5.70 3.08 9.50
C ASN A 274 -4.89 3.29 8.20
N GLY A 275 -5.19 4.34 7.43
CA GLY A 275 -4.61 4.58 6.09
C GLY A 275 -4.97 3.49 5.07
N PHE A 276 -5.72 2.47 5.49
CA PHE A 276 -6.19 1.37 4.67
C PHE A 276 -7.56 1.74 4.11
N ASP A 277 -7.58 2.36 2.93
CA ASP A 277 -8.79 2.55 2.11
C ASP A 277 -9.22 1.21 1.45
N THR A 278 -9.09 0.11 2.20
CA THR A 278 -9.25 -1.28 1.73
C THR A 278 -10.19 -2.05 2.66
N PRO A 279 -10.70 -3.25 2.27
CA PRO A 279 -11.71 -4.00 3.03
C PRO A 279 -11.33 -4.39 4.47
N LEU A 280 -10.14 -4.02 4.97
CA LEU A 280 -9.68 -4.31 6.33
C LEU A 280 -10.46 -3.55 7.41
N GLU A 281 -11.02 -2.38 7.11
CA GLU A 281 -11.92 -1.67 8.05
C GLU A 281 -13.18 -2.50 8.37
N ASP A 282 -13.79 -3.10 7.35
CA ASP A 282 -14.95 -4.01 7.48
C ASP A 282 -14.62 -5.31 8.26
N PHE A 283 -13.33 -5.61 8.46
CA PHE A 283 -12.85 -6.83 9.12
C PHE A 283 -12.20 -6.58 10.49
N ALA A 284 -11.79 -5.34 10.78
CA ALA A 284 -11.24 -4.92 12.06
C ALA A 284 -12.33 -4.69 13.12
N CYS A 285 -13.53 -4.34 12.66
CA CYS A 285 -14.71 -4.17 13.48
C CYS A 285 -15.55 -5.45 13.56
N GLU A 286 -16.27 -5.61 14.66
CA GLU A 286 -17.30 -6.64 14.76
C GLU A 286 -18.43 -6.33 13.79
N ASP A 287 -18.73 -7.24 12.86
CA ASP A 287 -19.84 -7.04 11.91
C ASP A 287 -20.48 -8.37 11.50
N THR A 288 -21.60 -8.29 10.80
CA THR A 288 -22.25 -9.42 10.15
C THR A 288 -22.29 -9.22 8.63
N VAL A 289 -21.27 -9.73 7.93
CA VAL A 289 -21.21 -9.68 6.47
C VAL A 289 -21.71 -11.00 5.87
N ASP A 290 -22.69 -10.93 4.98
CA ASP A 290 -23.30 -12.09 4.28
C ASP A 290 -23.81 -13.21 5.23
N GLY A 291 -24.22 -12.85 6.44
CA GLY A 291 -24.72 -13.78 7.45
C GLY A 291 -23.62 -14.54 8.20
N MET A 292 -22.37 -14.10 8.08
CA MET A 292 -21.23 -14.55 8.88
C MET A 292 -20.96 -13.49 9.95
N GLU A 293 -20.91 -13.92 11.21
CA GLU A 293 -20.63 -13.06 12.36
C GLU A 293 -19.10 -12.98 12.57
N TYR A 294 -18.58 -11.75 12.59
CA TYR A 294 -17.18 -11.45 12.90
C TYR A 294 -17.13 -10.93 14.34
N ASP A 295 -16.66 -11.77 15.25
CA ASP A 295 -16.50 -11.46 16.67
C ASP A 295 -15.02 -11.19 16.96
N ALA A 296 -14.63 -9.92 16.93
CA ALA A 296 -13.25 -9.48 17.05
C ALA A 296 -12.67 -9.76 18.45
N ASN A 297 -13.45 -9.64 19.53
CA ASN A 297 -12.97 -9.91 20.89
C ASN A 297 -13.32 -11.30 21.45
N ARG A 298 -14.07 -12.11 20.68
CA ARG A 298 -14.52 -13.47 21.03
C ARG A 298 -15.41 -13.54 22.27
N ASN A 299 -16.19 -12.50 22.54
CA ASN A 299 -17.11 -12.48 23.69
C ASN A 299 -18.46 -13.17 23.40
N GLY A 300 -18.74 -13.50 22.14
CA GLY A 300 -19.96 -14.16 21.65
C GLY A 300 -21.13 -13.22 21.37
N GLU A 301 -20.92 -11.91 21.42
CA GLU A 301 -21.82 -10.83 21.04
C GLU A 301 -21.21 -10.07 19.85
N ILE A 302 -22.05 -9.53 18.97
CA ILE A 302 -21.61 -8.74 17.81
C ILE A 302 -22.10 -7.32 18.01
N ASP A 303 -21.17 -6.40 18.19
CA ASP A 303 -21.41 -4.98 18.36
C ASP A 303 -20.62 -4.17 17.34
N GLY A 304 -21.31 -3.60 16.36
CA GLY A 304 -20.72 -2.83 15.25
C GLY A 304 -19.81 -1.67 15.66
N ASP A 305 -19.90 -1.24 16.92
CA ASP A 305 -19.08 -0.18 17.48
C ASP A 305 -17.75 -0.71 18.09
N VAL A 306 -17.55 -2.03 18.17
CA VAL A 306 -16.33 -2.65 18.73
C VAL A 306 -15.35 -3.00 17.62
N CYS A 307 -14.20 -2.34 17.62
CA CYS A 307 -13.14 -2.55 16.63
C CYS A 307 -11.79 -2.84 17.28
N LEU A 308 -10.87 -3.45 16.54
CA LEU A 308 -9.46 -3.44 16.92
C LEU A 308 -8.85 -2.05 16.67
N ASP A 309 -8.02 -1.59 17.59
CA ASP A 309 -7.27 -0.34 17.42
C ASP A 309 -5.99 -0.59 16.61
N PHE A 310 -5.86 0.06 15.46
CA PHE A 310 -4.69 0.01 14.59
C PHE A 310 -3.98 1.37 14.47
N SER A 311 -4.14 2.23 15.48
CA SER A 311 -3.51 3.54 15.49
C SER A 311 -1.98 3.44 15.40
N ALA A 312 -1.39 4.35 14.62
CA ALA A 312 0.04 4.35 14.33
C ALA A 312 0.61 5.76 14.29
N TYR A 313 1.93 5.85 14.51
CA TYR A 313 2.70 7.09 14.37
C TYR A 313 3.40 7.10 13.00
N GLY A 314 3.05 8.08 12.17
CA GLY A 314 3.62 8.25 10.84
C GLY A 314 4.76 9.26 10.79
N PHE A 315 5.85 8.86 10.14
CA PHE A 315 7.01 9.67 9.85
C PHE A 315 7.11 9.80 8.33
N ALA A 316 6.68 10.95 7.81
CA ALA A 316 6.76 11.26 6.39
C ALA A 316 8.15 11.81 6.03
N GLY A 317 8.51 11.71 4.74
CA GLY A 317 9.75 12.27 4.23
C GLY A 317 11.00 11.53 4.73
N VAL A 318 10.87 10.25 5.08
CA VAL A 318 12.02 9.40 5.47
C VAL A 318 12.74 8.98 4.21
N VAL A 319 14.02 9.34 4.06
CA VAL A 319 14.81 8.98 2.88
C VAL A 319 14.97 7.46 2.78
N GLU A 320 14.72 6.92 1.57
CA GLU A 320 14.85 5.51 1.24
C GLU A 320 16.29 5.01 1.44
N GLY A 321 16.43 3.75 1.87
CA GLY A 321 17.71 3.09 2.14
C GLY A 321 17.73 2.48 3.53
N GLU A 322 18.90 2.47 4.18
CA GLU A 322 19.03 1.95 5.55
C GLU A 322 18.34 2.91 6.53
N VAL A 323 17.25 2.45 7.14
CA VAL A 323 16.48 3.18 8.16
C VAL A 323 16.70 2.54 9.52
N THR A 324 16.87 3.35 10.55
CA THR A 324 16.99 2.92 11.93
C THR A 324 15.87 3.48 12.79
N VAL A 325 15.12 2.62 13.48
CA VAL A 325 14.13 3.00 14.49
C VAL A 325 14.65 2.60 15.86
N ASP A 326 14.96 3.58 16.70
CA ASP A 326 15.50 3.38 18.05
C ASP A 326 14.42 3.66 19.09
N GLU A 327 13.91 2.61 19.74
CA GLU A 327 13.04 2.75 20.90
C GLU A 327 13.89 3.08 22.13
N ILE A 328 13.92 4.36 22.48
CA ILE A 328 14.79 4.92 23.53
C ILE A 328 14.48 4.31 24.90
N GLU A 329 13.19 4.13 25.19
CA GLU A 329 12.71 3.55 26.44
C GLU A 329 11.43 2.75 26.22
N ALA A 330 11.47 1.48 26.63
CA ALA A 330 10.28 0.63 26.65
C ALA A 330 9.22 1.22 27.61
N PRO A 331 7.91 0.99 27.35
CA PRO A 331 6.86 1.45 28.25
C PRO A 331 7.11 1.05 29.71
N PRO A 332 6.73 1.89 30.70
CA PRO A 332 6.87 1.56 32.10
C PRO A 332 6.28 0.18 32.41
N SER A 333 7.02 -0.66 33.16
CA SER A 333 6.69 -2.05 33.48
C SER A 333 6.73 -3.05 32.32
N ALA A 334 7.18 -2.64 31.13
CA ALA A 334 7.42 -3.51 29.99
C ALA A 334 8.92 -3.57 29.63
N ARG A 335 9.23 -4.38 28.62
CA ARG A 335 10.53 -4.49 27.96
C ARG A 335 10.30 -4.62 26.46
N PHE A 336 11.34 -4.43 25.66
CA PHE A 336 11.29 -4.75 24.23
C PHE A 336 11.03 -6.26 24.05
N GLY A 337 10.08 -6.59 23.17
CA GLY A 337 9.66 -7.95 22.89
C GLY A 337 10.12 -8.40 21.51
N THR A 338 9.30 -8.15 20.49
CA THR A 338 9.54 -8.54 19.09
C THR A 338 9.07 -7.44 18.15
N VAL A 339 9.58 -7.46 16.91
CA VAL A 339 9.25 -6.49 15.87
C VAL A 339 8.86 -7.24 14.62
N ARG A 340 7.76 -6.82 13.98
CA ARG A 340 7.21 -7.45 12.78
C ARG A 340 6.74 -6.40 11.78
N LEU A 341 6.66 -6.79 10.52
CA LEU A 341 6.19 -5.95 9.41
C LEU A 341 4.76 -6.33 9.01
N THR A 342 3.95 -5.34 8.64
CA THR A 342 2.62 -5.53 8.06
C THR A 342 2.47 -4.69 6.79
N PRO A 343 1.83 -5.20 5.73
CA PRO A 343 1.28 -6.54 5.59
C PRO A 343 2.36 -7.63 5.72
N ALA A 344 2.01 -8.78 6.32
CA ALA A 344 2.79 -9.99 6.06
C ALA A 344 2.91 -10.11 4.53
N PRO A 345 4.07 -10.52 3.97
CA PRO A 345 4.37 -10.32 2.55
C PRO A 345 3.32 -11.03 1.68
N LEU A 346 2.29 -10.28 1.28
CA LEU A 346 1.27 -10.68 0.31
C LEU A 346 1.54 -10.04 -1.05
N SER A 347 2.67 -9.37 -1.18
CA SER A 347 3.33 -8.91 -2.40
C SER A 347 4.84 -8.86 -2.10
N ASP A 348 5.67 -8.72 -3.12
CA ASP A 348 7.13 -8.77 -3.09
C ASP A 348 7.81 -7.65 -2.24
N ASP A 349 7.09 -7.02 -1.30
CA ASP A 349 7.55 -5.95 -0.38
C ASP A 349 8.40 -6.56 0.75
N ALA A 350 9.58 -7.02 0.37
CA ALA A 350 10.61 -7.39 1.31
C ALA A 350 11.38 -6.13 1.69
N ALA A 351 11.04 -5.48 2.81
CA ALA A 351 12.05 -4.72 3.54
C ALA A 351 13.18 -5.71 3.88
N ILE A 352 14.26 -5.68 3.09
CA ILE A 352 15.33 -6.68 3.15
C ILE A 352 16.16 -6.37 4.39
N GLY A 353 16.34 -7.36 5.27
CA GLY A 353 17.33 -7.28 6.34
C GLY A 353 16.87 -6.58 7.62
N LEU A 354 15.62 -6.78 8.04
CA LEU A 354 15.16 -6.39 9.38
C LEU A 354 16.07 -6.99 10.46
N GLU A 355 16.84 -6.14 11.14
CA GLU A 355 17.66 -6.49 12.29
C GLU A 355 17.08 -5.83 13.54
N PHE A 356 17.12 -6.54 14.67
CA PHE A 356 16.69 -6.02 15.96
C PHE A 356 17.74 -6.34 17.02
N SER A 357 18.23 -5.31 17.71
CA SER A 357 19.16 -5.46 18.83
C SER A 357 18.97 -4.34 19.85
N ASP A 358 18.71 -4.71 21.11
CA ASP A 358 18.70 -3.79 22.25
C ASP A 358 17.78 -2.55 22.09
N GLY A 359 16.64 -2.68 21.40
CA GLY A 359 15.69 -1.57 21.18
C GLY A 359 15.87 -0.84 19.84
N VAL A 360 16.93 -1.18 19.11
CA VAL A 360 17.23 -0.64 17.77
C VAL A 360 16.74 -1.60 16.70
N ILE A 361 15.91 -1.09 15.79
CA ILE A 361 15.41 -1.76 14.60
C ILE A 361 16.13 -1.16 13.40
N THR A 362 16.68 -1.98 12.51
CA THR A 362 17.28 -1.52 11.26
C THR A 362 16.67 -2.28 10.10
N PHE A 363 16.32 -1.60 9.01
CA PHE A 363 15.79 -2.21 7.79
C PHE A 363 16.18 -1.39 6.56
N ASP A 364 16.16 -2.01 5.37
CA ASP A 364 16.37 -1.32 4.10
C ASP A 364 15.01 -1.06 3.42
N SER A 365 14.62 0.20 3.30
CA SER A 365 13.38 0.62 2.63
C SER A 365 13.52 0.79 1.12
N SER A 366 14.72 0.67 0.54
CA SER A 366 14.94 0.89 -0.91
C SER A 366 14.31 -0.17 -1.82
N ALA A 367 13.86 -1.28 -1.25
CA ALA A 367 13.18 -2.37 -1.96
C ALA A 367 11.64 -2.27 -1.89
N ASP A 368 11.13 -1.27 -1.16
CA ASP A 368 9.70 -1.04 -0.96
C ASP A 368 9.12 -0.28 -2.16
N GLU A 369 8.17 -0.89 -2.88
CA GLU A 369 7.63 -0.31 -4.12
C GLU A 369 6.49 0.70 -3.86
N ASP A 370 5.84 0.62 -2.70
CA ASP A 370 4.73 1.50 -2.32
C ASP A 370 5.12 2.64 -1.37
N THR A 371 6.41 2.73 -1.02
CA THR A 371 7.01 3.77 -0.17
C THR A 371 6.40 3.87 1.23
N MET A 372 5.75 2.80 1.73
CA MET A 372 5.14 2.72 3.04
C MET A 372 5.62 1.49 3.83
N VAL A 373 6.39 1.73 4.90
CA VAL A 373 6.82 0.67 5.82
C VAL A 373 6.06 0.76 7.15
N THR A 374 5.27 -0.26 7.49
CA THR A 374 4.60 -0.36 8.80
C THR A 374 5.29 -1.36 9.74
N LEU A 375 5.82 -0.83 10.84
CA LEU A 375 6.45 -1.59 11.92
C LEU A 375 5.46 -1.85 13.05
N HIS A 376 5.25 -3.11 13.41
CA HIS A 376 4.61 -3.52 14.65
C HIS A 376 5.66 -3.80 15.70
N VAL A 377 5.71 -2.96 16.74
CA VAL A 377 6.68 -3.08 17.83
C VAL A 377 5.96 -3.58 19.08
N TYR A 378 6.21 -4.84 19.41
CA TYR A 378 5.59 -5.54 20.55
C TYR A 378 6.48 -5.46 21.78
N ASN A 379 5.91 -4.95 22.87
CA ASN A 379 6.55 -4.93 24.19
C ASN A 379 5.95 -6.01 25.10
N PHE A 380 6.80 -6.75 25.81
CA PHE A 380 6.36 -7.74 26.80
C PHE A 380 6.30 -7.11 28.19
N VAL A 381 5.20 -7.33 28.92
CA VAL A 381 5.10 -6.91 30.32
C VAL A 381 6.09 -7.68 31.19
N ASN A 382 6.65 -7.03 32.21
CA ASN A 382 7.57 -7.67 33.15
C ASN A 382 6.80 -8.49 34.19
N VAL A 383 7.05 -9.81 34.21
CA VAL A 383 6.46 -10.73 35.19
C VAL A 383 7.42 -10.95 36.36
N ALA A 384 6.94 -10.75 37.58
CA ALA A 384 7.77 -10.84 38.77
C ALA A 384 8.25 -12.28 39.01
N GLY A 385 9.58 -12.48 38.95
CA GLY A 385 10.23 -13.74 39.28
C GLY A 385 10.56 -14.65 38.09
N GLU A 386 10.31 -14.19 36.86
CA GLU A 386 10.74 -14.87 35.64
C GLU A 386 12.03 -14.23 35.08
N GLU A 387 12.90 -15.04 34.47
CA GLU A 387 14.08 -14.52 33.77
C GLU A 387 13.64 -13.81 32.51
N THR A 388 14.23 -12.65 32.24
CA THR A 388 13.94 -11.84 31.05
C THR A 388 14.39 -12.58 29.79
N PRO A 389 13.46 -13.01 28.91
CA PRO A 389 13.82 -13.58 27.62
C PRO A 389 14.44 -12.50 26.72
N THR A 390 15.39 -12.89 25.88
CA THR A 390 16.00 -11.97 24.91
C THR A 390 15.03 -11.72 23.76
N ALA A 391 14.82 -10.46 23.43
CA ALA A 391 14.09 -10.05 22.24
C ALA A 391 14.76 -10.61 20.98
N THR A 392 13.97 -11.05 20.00
CA THR A 392 14.49 -11.71 18.79
C THR A 392 13.88 -11.04 17.56
N PRO A 393 14.68 -10.62 16.55
CA PRO A 393 14.12 -10.18 15.27
C PRO A 393 13.48 -11.37 14.58
N VAL A 394 12.26 -11.19 14.08
CA VAL A 394 11.61 -12.14 13.18
C VAL A 394 11.12 -11.38 11.96
N ALA A 395 11.83 -11.53 10.84
CA ALA A 395 11.21 -11.30 9.55
C ALA A 395 10.04 -12.29 9.46
N SER A 396 8.83 -11.79 9.20
CA SER A 396 7.60 -12.59 9.14
C SER A 396 7.71 -13.68 8.07
N GLU A 397 8.31 -14.82 8.41
CA GLU A 397 8.03 -16.08 7.75
C GLU A 397 6.87 -16.69 8.53
N LEU A 398 5.63 -16.49 8.05
CA LEU A 398 4.57 -17.43 8.40
C LEU A 398 5.14 -18.84 8.19
N PRO A 399 4.92 -19.80 9.12
CA PRO A 399 5.30 -21.17 8.86
C PRO A 399 4.65 -21.59 7.54
N ASP A 400 5.48 -22.02 6.58
CA ASP A 400 5.08 -22.63 5.31
C ASP A 400 3.75 -23.34 5.52
N ALA A 401 2.67 -22.80 4.95
CA ALA A 401 1.33 -23.35 5.07
C ALA A 401 1.45 -24.86 4.90
N ALA A 402 1.22 -25.61 5.98
CA ALA A 402 1.62 -26.99 6.11
C ALA A 402 1.30 -27.76 4.83
N VAL A 403 2.34 -28.06 4.04
CA VAL A 403 2.25 -29.02 2.95
C VAL A 403 1.91 -30.33 3.61
N ASN A 404 0.61 -30.64 3.62
CA ASN A 404 0.01 -31.76 4.32
C ASN A 404 0.80 -33.05 3.99
N PRO A 405 1.62 -33.58 4.91
CA PRO A 405 2.43 -34.75 4.63
C PRO A 405 1.56 -35.98 4.89
N THR A 406 1.07 -36.56 3.80
CA THR A 406 0.73 -37.98 3.66
C THR A 406 -0.33 -38.57 4.60
N GLY A 407 -1.52 -38.81 4.04
CA GLY A 407 -2.45 -39.86 4.44
C GLY A 407 -2.93 -40.64 3.22
N GLU A 408 -2.21 -41.72 2.88
CA GLU A 408 -2.54 -42.75 1.87
C GLU A 408 -3.99 -43.26 2.00
N PHE A 409 -4.69 -43.69 0.95
CA PHE A 409 -4.47 -44.96 0.25
C PHE A 409 -5.11 -44.98 -1.15
N GLY A 410 -4.42 -45.62 -2.11
CA GLY A 410 -5.12 -46.60 -2.96
C GLY A 410 -5.06 -46.46 -4.47
N SER A 411 -3.85 -46.60 -5.02
CA SER A 411 -3.58 -47.36 -6.26
C SER A 411 -4.18 -46.88 -7.59
N SER A 412 -3.30 -46.47 -8.51
CA SER A 412 -2.90 -47.30 -9.65
C SER A 412 -2.55 -46.43 -10.86
N SER A 413 -1.25 -46.36 -11.17
CA SER A 413 -0.68 -46.15 -12.51
C SER A 413 -0.95 -44.75 -13.12
N VAL A 414 0.03 -43.96 -13.55
CA VAL A 414 0.99 -44.27 -14.61
C VAL A 414 2.08 -43.19 -14.55
N ALA A 415 3.32 -43.60 -14.27
CA ALA A 415 4.51 -42.93 -14.79
C ALA A 415 5.22 -43.93 -15.68
N ILE A 416 5.04 -43.83 -17.00
CA ILE A 416 5.97 -44.40 -17.98
C ILE A 416 6.11 -43.41 -19.14
N LEU A 417 7.20 -42.63 -19.05
CA LEU A 417 8.18 -42.40 -20.11
C LEU A 417 7.65 -42.26 -21.56
N PHE A 418 7.54 -41.03 -22.05
CA PHE A 418 7.66 -40.74 -23.48
C PHE A 418 9.07 -40.20 -23.77
N GLY A 419 9.96 -41.13 -24.09
CA GLY A 419 11.10 -40.89 -24.96
C GLY A 419 10.84 -41.55 -26.31
N ILE A 420 10.83 -40.72 -27.37
CA ILE A 420 11.19 -41.04 -28.76
C ILE A 420 10.31 -42.05 -29.52
N MET A 421 9.66 -41.52 -30.56
CA MET A 421 9.03 -42.25 -31.64
C MET A 421 10.11 -42.89 -32.55
N ALA A 422 10.20 -44.22 -32.57
CA ALA A 422 10.74 -45.00 -33.70
C ALA A 422 10.14 -46.42 -33.75
N LEU A 423 9.44 -46.69 -34.86
CA LEU A 423 9.25 -47.98 -35.55
C LEU A 423 8.49 -49.16 -34.88
N ALA A 424 7.33 -49.41 -35.51
CA ALA A 424 6.90 -50.69 -36.11
C ALA A 424 6.23 -51.80 -35.27
N SER A 425 4.91 -51.89 -35.51
CA SER A 425 4.15 -53.08 -35.92
C SER A 425 3.67 -54.09 -34.86
N ILE A 426 2.33 -54.33 -34.84
CA ILE A 426 1.64 -55.59 -35.20
C ILE A 426 0.20 -55.58 -34.64
N GLY A 427 -0.78 -56.03 -35.44
CA GLY A 427 -1.78 -56.99 -34.92
C GLY A 427 -3.19 -56.50 -34.58
N PHE A 428 -4.11 -56.79 -35.50
CA PHE A 428 -5.57 -56.82 -35.37
C PHE A 428 -6.08 -58.01 -34.51
N LEU A 429 -7.28 -57.86 -33.92
CA LEU A 429 -8.27 -58.84 -33.36
C LEU A 429 -8.58 -58.52 -31.87
N GLY A 430 -9.81 -58.48 -31.37
CA GLY A 430 -11.11 -58.89 -31.90
C GLY A 430 -12.01 -59.39 -30.76
N PHE A 431 -13.17 -58.75 -30.59
CA PHE A 431 -14.48 -59.32 -30.22
C PHE A 431 -14.79 -59.98 -28.84
N ARG A 432 -15.78 -59.35 -28.18
CA ARG A 432 -17.08 -59.88 -27.63
C ARG A 432 -17.16 -61.09 -26.69
N THR A 433 -17.92 -60.89 -25.60
CA THR A 433 -19.03 -61.76 -25.09
C THR A 433 -19.97 -60.85 -24.27
N VAL A 434 -21.26 -60.59 -24.54
CA VAL A 434 -22.54 -61.37 -24.56
C VAL A 434 -22.98 -62.00 -23.23
N ALA A 435 -23.89 -61.28 -22.55
CA ALA A 435 -25.18 -61.64 -21.89
C ALA A 435 -25.40 -63.01 -21.18
N VAL A 436 -26.15 -62.97 -20.05
CA VAL A 436 -27.53 -63.57 -19.89
C VAL A 436 -27.98 -63.70 -18.39
N ARG A 437 -29.21 -63.20 -18.13
CA ARG A 437 -30.30 -63.56 -17.16
C ARG A 437 -30.16 -63.57 -15.62
N ARG A 438 -30.99 -62.69 -15.00
CA ARG A 438 -32.17 -62.93 -14.11
C ARG A 438 -32.25 -64.23 -13.28
N ASN A 439 -32.41 -64.11 -11.95
CA ASN A 439 -33.69 -64.00 -11.20
C ASN A 439 -33.47 -64.24 -9.68
N ARG A 440 -33.87 -63.29 -8.82
CA ARG A 440 -35.08 -63.35 -7.99
C ARG A 440 -35.30 -62.00 -7.32
#